data_AF-F8JRA1-F1
#
_entry.id   AF-F8JRA1-F1
#
_cell.length_a   1.000
_cell.length_b   1.000
_cell.length_c   1.000
_cell.angle_alpha   90.00
_cell.angle_beta   90.00
_cell.angle_gamma   90.00
#
_symmetry.space_group_name_H-M   'P 1'
#
loop_
_entity.id
_entity.type
_entity.pdbx_description
1 polymer ?
#
loop_
_entity_poly.entity_id
_entity_poly.type
_entity_poly.pdbx_seq_one_letter_code
_entity_poly.pdbx_strand_id
1 'polypeptide(L)'
;MTVHSTLQPAIDAWTHSIEAISELVAPLTEGEWNRPTECPGWSVRDVVSHIIGFESEILGDPRPIHTLPRDLFHVKDDFSRYCEVQVDVRRCHTGPEMTAELEYTVIRRSRQLRDESRPPHTEVAGLMGRRVSLETQLTMRAFDVWVHEQDLRRALDAPGNLDSPGAHLTRDFLLPQMPKVVAGRAGAPAGSTIVLDVHGPVEFMRTVRVDEQGRAVIDGSVPLGPTATVATDWETFVRLACGRVRPEAVADRVKTEGDQELAHAVLAHLALTP
;
A
#
# COMPACT_ATOMS: atom_id res chain seq x y z
N MET A 1 13.58 -23.47 16.03
CA MET A 1 14.17 -22.11 15.99
C MET A 1 13.75 -21.52 14.66
N THR A 2 12.81 -20.57 14.67
CA THR A 2 12.32 -19.93 13.43
C THR A 2 13.47 -19.17 12.80
N VAL A 3 13.87 -19.67 11.64
CA VAL A 3 14.98 -19.14 10.87
C VAL A 3 14.41 -17.85 10.25
N HIS A 4 14.83 -16.70 10.79
CA HIS A 4 14.52 -15.30 10.39
C HIS A 4 13.42 -14.56 11.17
N SER A 5 13.75 -14.11 12.38
CA SER A 5 12.92 -13.19 13.18
C SER A 5 12.59 -11.86 12.48
N THR A 6 13.38 -11.44 11.49
CA THR A 6 13.19 -10.17 10.78
C THR A 6 12.19 -10.25 9.62
N LEU A 7 12.00 -11.43 9.01
CA LEU A 7 10.99 -11.62 7.95
C LEU A 7 9.61 -11.91 8.54
N GLN A 8 9.55 -12.43 9.75
CA GLN A 8 8.32 -12.86 10.40
C GLN A 8 7.23 -11.77 10.45
N PRO A 9 7.52 -10.50 10.79
CA PRO A 9 6.49 -9.46 10.78
C PRO A 9 5.83 -9.26 9.41
N ALA A 10 6.61 -9.35 8.32
CA ALA A 10 6.07 -9.25 6.96
C ALA A 10 5.26 -10.49 6.56
N ILE A 11 5.68 -11.67 7.01
CA ILE A 11 4.94 -12.92 6.79
C ILE A 11 3.61 -12.89 7.53
N ASP A 12 3.60 -12.46 8.79
CA ASP A 12 2.39 -12.36 9.61
C ASP A 12 1.41 -11.33 9.03
N ALA A 13 1.92 -10.16 8.63
CA ALA A 13 1.14 -9.12 7.96
C ALA A 13 0.51 -9.59 6.64
N TRP A 14 1.30 -10.26 5.79
CA TRP A 14 0.78 -10.83 4.54
C TRP A 14 -0.26 -11.92 4.82
N THR A 15 0.03 -12.84 5.74
CA THR A 15 -0.86 -13.98 6.08
C THR A 15 -2.20 -13.48 6.61
N HIS A 16 -2.18 -12.58 7.59
CA HIS A 16 -3.41 -11.99 8.13
C HIS A 16 -4.24 -11.30 7.05
N SER A 17 -3.60 -10.48 6.21
CA SER A 17 -4.31 -9.69 5.21
C SER A 17 -4.89 -10.56 4.08
N ILE A 18 -4.16 -11.58 3.63
CA ILE A 18 -4.63 -12.45 2.54
C ILE A 18 -5.73 -13.42 3.00
N GLU A 19 -5.68 -13.89 4.24
CA GLU A 19 -6.75 -14.68 4.86
C GLU A 19 -8.01 -13.82 5.02
N ALA A 20 -7.86 -12.59 5.52
CA ALA A 20 -8.97 -11.64 5.63
C ALA A 20 -9.60 -11.31 4.26
N ILE A 21 -8.80 -11.17 3.20
CA ILE A 21 -9.32 -11.00 1.83
C ILE A 21 -10.08 -12.25 1.40
N SER A 22 -9.53 -13.45 1.62
CA SER A 22 -10.17 -14.71 1.24
C SER A 22 -11.53 -14.88 1.92
N GLU A 23 -11.62 -14.57 3.22
CA GLU A 23 -12.88 -14.57 3.97
C GLU A 23 -13.86 -13.51 3.47
N LEU A 24 -13.37 -12.31 3.13
CA LEU A 24 -14.19 -11.21 2.65
C LEU A 24 -14.83 -11.50 1.28
N VAL A 25 -14.10 -12.17 0.38
CA VAL A 25 -14.56 -12.42 -0.99
C VAL A 25 -15.33 -13.72 -1.17
N ALA A 26 -15.15 -14.69 -0.27
CA ALA A 26 -15.82 -15.99 -0.34
C ALA A 26 -17.36 -15.94 -0.42
N PRO A 27 -18.07 -15.08 0.34
CA PRO A 27 -19.54 -15.04 0.29
C PRO A 27 -20.10 -14.10 -0.78
N LEU A 28 -19.26 -13.46 -1.60
CA LEU A 28 -19.72 -12.43 -2.53
C LEU A 28 -20.59 -12.99 -3.64
N THR A 29 -21.66 -12.27 -3.93
CA THR A 29 -22.50 -12.48 -5.11
C THR A 29 -21.83 -11.92 -6.36
N GLU A 30 -22.20 -12.40 -7.55
CA GLU A 30 -21.59 -11.99 -8.82
C GLU A 30 -21.66 -10.48 -9.06
N GLY A 31 -22.71 -9.80 -8.60
CA GLY A 31 -22.84 -8.35 -8.72
C GLY A 31 -21.82 -7.57 -7.90
N GLU A 32 -21.38 -8.12 -6.76
CA GLU A 32 -20.47 -7.45 -5.82
C GLU A 32 -19.03 -7.42 -6.33
N TRP A 33 -18.65 -8.44 -7.10
CA TRP A 33 -17.35 -8.48 -7.79
C TRP A 33 -17.12 -7.29 -8.73
N ASN A 34 -18.19 -6.67 -9.23
CA ASN A 34 -18.13 -5.55 -10.15
C ASN A 34 -18.25 -4.18 -9.45
N ARG A 35 -18.33 -4.14 -8.11
CA ARG A 35 -18.36 -2.85 -7.38
C ARG A 35 -17.05 -2.09 -7.59
N PRO A 36 -17.10 -0.77 -7.85
CA PRO A 36 -15.91 0.04 -8.01
C PRO A 36 -15.15 0.17 -6.68
N THR A 37 -13.83 0.26 -6.78
CA THR A 37 -12.95 0.53 -5.63
C THR A 37 -12.38 1.94 -5.72
N GLU A 38 -11.57 2.34 -4.73
CA GLU A 38 -10.82 3.59 -4.77
C GLU A 38 -9.60 3.52 -5.71
N CYS A 39 -9.23 2.34 -6.20
CA CYS A 39 -8.26 2.20 -7.28
C CYS A 39 -8.94 2.60 -8.61
N PRO A 40 -8.45 3.64 -9.31
CA PRO A 40 -9.09 4.13 -10.52
C PRO A 40 -9.24 3.04 -11.60
N GLY A 41 -10.47 2.81 -12.04
CA GLY A 41 -10.78 1.82 -13.08
C GLY A 41 -10.82 0.38 -12.59
N TRP A 42 -10.62 0.13 -11.29
CA TRP A 42 -10.61 -1.22 -10.72
C TRP A 42 -11.86 -1.49 -9.88
N SER A 43 -12.49 -2.61 -10.20
CA SER A 43 -13.53 -3.26 -9.40
C SER A 43 -12.93 -4.17 -8.32
N VAL A 44 -13.79 -4.72 -7.44
CA VAL A 44 -13.43 -5.77 -6.49
C VAL A 44 -12.69 -6.93 -7.18
N ARG A 45 -13.17 -7.37 -8.34
CA ARG A 45 -12.51 -8.39 -9.16
C ARG A 45 -11.12 -7.98 -9.59
N ASP A 46 -10.94 -6.75 -10.00
CA ASP A 46 -9.65 -6.25 -10.49
C ASP A 46 -8.60 -6.22 -9.36
N VAL A 47 -8.99 -5.80 -8.15
CA VAL A 47 -8.10 -5.82 -6.98
C VAL A 47 -7.68 -7.24 -6.62
N VAL A 48 -8.61 -8.20 -6.59
CA VAL A 48 -8.27 -9.61 -6.33
C VAL A 48 -7.39 -10.17 -7.44
N SER A 49 -7.65 -9.81 -8.69
CA SER A 49 -6.84 -10.24 -9.84
C SER A 49 -5.40 -9.72 -9.77
N HIS A 50 -5.21 -8.49 -9.32
CA HIS A 50 -3.88 -7.90 -9.07
C HIS A 50 -3.12 -8.69 -8.00
N ILE A 51 -3.77 -9.00 -6.88
CA ILE A 51 -3.17 -9.79 -5.79
C ILE A 51 -2.75 -11.17 -6.30
N ILE A 52 -3.65 -11.91 -6.96
CA ILE A 52 -3.34 -13.23 -7.54
C ILE A 52 -2.15 -13.11 -8.49
N GLY A 53 -2.18 -12.15 -9.42
CA GLY A 53 -1.15 -11.98 -10.44
C GLY A 53 0.25 -11.77 -9.87
N PHE A 54 0.37 -10.97 -8.80
CA PHE A 54 1.66 -10.72 -8.16
C PHE A 54 2.16 -11.92 -7.34
N GLU A 55 1.28 -12.59 -6.60
CA GLU A 55 1.67 -13.77 -5.84
C GLU A 55 2.06 -14.93 -6.77
N SER A 56 1.35 -15.12 -7.90
CA SER A 56 1.73 -16.05 -8.96
C SER A 56 3.11 -15.77 -9.54
N GLU A 57 3.44 -14.50 -9.81
CA GLU A 57 4.77 -14.13 -10.32
C GLU A 57 5.89 -14.43 -9.31
N ILE A 58 5.66 -14.17 -8.02
CA ILE A 58 6.61 -14.51 -6.94
C ILE A 58 6.77 -16.03 -6.79
N LEU A 59 5.70 -16.79 -7.05
CA LEU A 59 5.73 -18.24 -7.12
C LEU A 59 6.45 -18.78 -8.36
N GLY A 60 6.81 -17.91 -9.31
CA GLY A 60 7.53 -18.24 -10.54
C GLY A 60 6.63 -18.63 -11.70
N ASP A 61 5.33 -18.38 -11.61
CA ASP A 61 4.40 -18.65 -12.70
C ASP A 61 4.65 -17.66 -13.86
N PRO A 62 4.49 -18.12 -15.12
CA PRO A 62 4.67 -17.23 -16.26
C PRO A 62 3.60 -16.14 -16.28
N ARG A 63 4.01 -14.91 -16.59
CA ARG A 63 3.05 -13.82 -16.79
C ARG A 63 2.17 -14.09 -18.03
N PRO A 64 0.88 -13.70 -18.00
CA PRO A 64 0.00 -13.84 -19.15
C PRO A 64 0.53 -13.08 -20.38
N ILE A 65 0.42 -13.70 -21.55
CA ILE A 65 0.60 -13.01 -22.84
C ILE A 65 -0.77 -12.44 -23.22
N HIS A 66 -1.03 -11.20 -22.81
CA HIS A 66 -2.33 -10.56 -22.97
C HIS A 66 -2.20 -9.14 -23.52
N THR A 67 -3.08 -8.79 -24.49
CA THR A 67 -3.10 -7.45 -25.10
C THR A 67 -4.21 -6.64 -24.46
N LEU A 68 -3.83 -5.55 -23.79
CA LEU A 68 -4.78 -4.65 -23.15
C LEU A 68 -5.63 -3.86 -24.16
N PRO A 69 -6.91 -3.60 -23.86
CA PRO A 69 -7.73 -2.63 -24.55
C PRO A 69 -7.08 -1.23 -24.57
N ARG A 70 -7.39 -0.43 -25.61
CA ARG A 70 -6.78 0.90 -25.82
C ARG A 70 -7.47 2.02 -25.04
N ASP A 71 -8.66 1.75 -24.51
CA ASP A 71 -9.57 2.70 -23.87
C ASP A 71 -9.50 2.68 -22.34
N LEU A 72 -8.46 2.04 -21.77
CA LEU A 72 -8.19 2.04 -20.34
C LEU A 72 -7.49 3.34 -19.90
N PHE A 73 -8.26 4.39 -19.63
CA PHE A 73 -7.74 5.72 -19.29
C PHE A 73 -6.91 5.80 -17.99
N HIS A 74 -7.05 4.81 -17.10
CA HIS A 74 -6.24 4.70 -15.88
C HIS A 74 -4.85 4.11 -16.14
N VAL A 75 -4.61 3.49 -17.29
CA VAL A 75 -3.29 2.98 -17.69
C VAL A 75 -2.49 4.08 -18.38
N LYS A 76 -1.55 4.68 -17.66
CA LYS A 76 -0.84 5.91 -18.07
C LYS A 76 0.65 5.71 -18.33
N ASP A 77 1.22 4.62 -17.84
CA ASP A 77 2.65 4.33 -17.89
C ASP A 77 2.92 2.82 -17.93
N ASP A 78 4.19 2.44 -18.01
CA ASP A 78 4.59 1.04 -18.08
C ASP A 78 4.29 0.27 -16.79
N PHE A 79 4.26 0.94 -15.64
CA PHE A 79 3.96 0.30 -14.35
C PHE A 79 2.47 -0.05 -14.25
N SER A 80 1.58 0.90 -14.50
CA SER A 80 0.14 0.68 -14.57
C SER A 80 -0.21 -0.33 -15.65
N ARG A 81 0.48 -0.32 -16.81
CA ARG A 81 0.33 -1.35 -17.85
C ARG A 81 0.74 -2.73 -17.36
N TYR A 82 1.85 -2.82 -16.63
CA TYR A 82 2.33 -4.06 -16.05
C TYR A 82 1.35 -4.63 -15.02
N CYS A 83 0.77 -3.81 -14.15
CA CYS A 83 -0.28 -4.28 -13.23
C CYS A 83 -1.54 -4.71 -14.00
N GLU A 84 -2.00 -3.90 -14.96
CA GLU A 84 -3.26 -4.13 -15.67
C GLU A 84 -3.30 -5.45 -16.46
N VAL A 85 -2.17 -5.95 -16.97
CA VAL A 85 -2.13 -7.24 -17.70
C VAL A 85 -2.65 -8.41 -16.85
N GLN A 86 -2.30 -8.46 -15.57
CA GLN A 86 -2.76 -9.51 -14.65
C GLN A 86 -4.21 -9.32 -14.22
N VAL A 87 -4.71 -8.08 -14.31
CA VAL A 87 -6.08 -7.69 -13.97
C VAL A 87 -7.02 -8.03 -15.11
N ASP A 88 -6.74 -7.51 -16.31
CA ASP A 88 -7.64 -7.59 -17.46
C ASP A 88 -7.89 -9.04 -17.91
N VAL A 89 -6.88 -9.92 -17.80
CA VAL A 89 -7.01 -11.34 -18.18
C VAL A 89 -8.06 -12.09 -17.34
N ARG A 90 -8.39 -11.58 -16.14
CA ARG A 90 -9.34 -12.21 -15.20
C ARG A 90 -10.70 -11.53 -15.18
N ARG A 91 -10.92 -10.46 -15.96
CA ARG A 91 -12.22 -9.76 -16.01
C ARG A 91 -13.37 -10.62 -16.53
N CYS A 92 -13.06 -11.67 -17.29
CA CYS A 92 -14.05 -12.63 -17.78
C CYS A 92 -14.35 -13.77 -16.79
N HIS A 93 -13.58 -13.91 -15.71
CA HIS A 93 -13.81 -14.95 -14.71
C HIS A 93 -15.07 -14.65 -13.90
N THR A 94 -15.76 -15.69 -13.47
CA THR A 94 -16.88 -15.66 -12.53
C THR A 94 -16.39 -15.56 -11.08
N GLY A 95 -17.26 -15.19 -10.13
CA GLY A 95 -16.92 -15.21 -8.70
C GLY A 95 -16.29 -16.53 -8.22
N PRO A 96 -16.90 -17.71 -8.50
CA PRO A 96 -16.33 -19.00 -8.14
C PRO A 96 -14.93 -19.28 -8.72
N GLU A 97 -14.68 -18.87 -9.97
CA GLU A 97 -13.35 -19.02 -10.60
C GLU A 97 -12.31 -18.13 -9.89
N MET A 98 -12.69 -16.89 -9.56
CA MET A 98 -11.83 -15.97 -8.80
C MET A 98 -11.49 -16.50 -7.42
N THR A 99 -12.48 -17.02 -6.68
CA THR A 99 -12.26 -17.58 -5.33
C THR A 99 -11.38 -18.82 -5.37
N ALA A 100 -11.59 -19.71 -6.35
CA ALA A 100 -10.81 -20.93 -6.49
C ALA A 100 -9.35 -20.62 -6.85
N GLU A 101 -9.11 -19.66 -7.75
CA GLU A 101 -7.76 -19.24 -8.13
C GLU A 101 -7.05 -18.52 -6.97
N LEU A 102 -7.76 -17.66 -6.23
CA LEU A 102 -7.23 -17.03 -5.02
C LEU A 102 -6.83 -18.09 -4.00
N GLU A 103 -7.72 -19.02 -3.64
CA GLU A 103 -7.46 -20.08 -2.67
C GLU A 103 -6.22 -20.90 -3.06
N TYR A 104 -6.14 -21.32 -4.34
CA TYR A 104 -4.98 -22.06 -4.85
C TYR A 104 -3.68 -21.28 -4.70
N THR A 105 -3.71 -19.98 -5.00
CA THR A 105 -2.56 -19.07 -4.89
C THR A 105 -2.13 -18.90 -3.43
N VAL A 106 -3.09 -18.69 -2.53
CA VAL A 106 -2.85 -18.56 -1.09
C VAL A 106 -2.19 -19.83 -0.53
N ILE A 107 -2.72 -21.02 -0.85
CA ILE A 107 -2.14 -22.29 -0.38
C ILE A 107 -0.66 -22.42 -0.81
N ARG A 108 -0.37 -22.14 -2.08
CA ARG A 108 1.01 -22.21 -2.61
C ARG A 108 1.92 -21.19 -1.94
N ARG A 109 1.47 -19.96 -1.79
CA ARG A 109 2.25 -18.86 -1.25
C ARG A 109 2.50 -19.03 0.26
N SER A 110 1.49 -19.44 1.01
CA SER A 110 1.62 -19.79 2.44
C SER A 110 2.59 -20.94 2.66
N ARG A 111 2.62 -21.94 1.78
CA ARG A 111 3.63 -23.00 1.82
C ARG A 111 5.04 -22.45 1.54
N GLN A 112 5.20 -21.64 0.50
CA GLN A 112 6.48 -21.02 0.17
C GLN A 112 7.04 -20.18 1.33
N LEU A 113 6.19 -19.40 2.01
CA LEU A 113 6.59 -18.59 3.17
C LEU A 113 6.92 -19.44 4.40
N ARG A 114 6.16 -20.51 4.65
CA ARG A 114 6.43 -21.45 5.76
C ARG A 114 7.77 -22.16 5.60
N ASP A 115 8.11 -22.51 4.37
CA ASP A 115 9.35 -23.23 4.03
C ASP A 115 10.51 -22.26 3.73
N GLU A 116 10.31 -20.95 3.90
CA GLU A 116 11.33 -19.94 3.62
C GLU A 116 12.49 -20.03 4.62
N SER A 117 13.69 -20.23 4.10
CA SER A 117 14.92 -20.41 4.88
C SER A 117 16.06 -19.52 4.40
N ARG A 118 15.88 -18.80 3.29
CA ARG A 118 16.88 -17.89 2.73
C ARG A 118 17.01 -16.65 3.61
N PRO A 119 18.23 -16.10 3.78
CA PRO A 119 18.43 -14.94 4.62
C PRO A 119 17.76 -13.67 4.04
N PRO A 120 17.41 -12.67 4.87
CA PRO A 120 16.66 -11.47 4.46
C PRO A 120 17.29 -10.68 3.31
N HIS A 121 18.63 -10.66 3.24
CA HIS A 121 19.41 -9.96 2.22
C HIS A 121 19.54 -10.74 0.90
N THR A 122 18.94 -11.93 0.79
CA THR A 122 18.96 -12.71 -0.45
C THR A 122 18.33 -11.93 -1.59
N GLU A 123 19.04 -11.81 -2.71
CA GLU A 123 18.51 -11.14 -3.88
C GLU A 123 17.44 -11.99 -4.58
N VAL A 124 16.29 -11.39 -4.80
CA VAL A 124 15.13 -11.98 -5.49
C VAL A 124 14.62 -11.03 -6.58
N ALA A 125 13.74 -11.54 -7.45
CA ALA A 125 13.08 -10.73 -8.47
C ALA A 125 11.92 -9.93 -7.84
N GLY A 126 12.05 -8.61 -7.77
CA GLY A 126 10.98 -7.70 -7.39
C GLY A 126 10.13 -7.25 -8.59
N LEU A 127 9.32 -6.22 -8.36
CA LEU A 127 8.43 -5.62 -9.35
C LEU A 127 9.18 -5.24 -10.63
N MET A 128 8.57 -5.53 -11.79
CA MET A 128 9.13 -5.23 -13.12
C MET A 128 10.55 -5.80 -13.33
N GLY A 129 10.87 -6.95 -12.70
CA GLY A 129 12.16 -7.63 -12.86
C GLY A 129 13.33 -6.96 -12.14
N ARG A 130 13.08 -5.92 -11.32
CA ARG A 130 14.13 -5.28 -10.51
C ARG A 130 14.67 -6.26 -9.48
N ARG A 131 15.98 -6.28 -9.25
CA ARG A 131 16.58 -7.09 -8.17
C ARG A 131 16.47 -6.35 -6.85
N VAL A 132 15.92 -7.01 -5.82
CA VAL A 132 15.74 -6.47 -4.47
C VAL A 132 16.04 -7.54 -3.42
N SER A 133 16.24 -7.15 -2.16
CA SER A 133 16.33 -8.14 -1.08
C SER A 133 14.98 -8.83 -0.84
N LEU A 134 15.02 -10.08 -0.37
CA LEU A 134 13.85 -10.84 0.04
C LEU A 134 13.00 -10.06 1.05
N GLU A 135 13.64 -9.42 2.03
CA GLU A 135 12.98 -8.56 3.02
C GLU A 135 12.22 -7.40 2.37
N THR A 136 12.85 -6.72 1.40
CA THR A 136 12.20 -5.61 0.67
C THR A 136 11.01 -6.11 -0.12
N GLN A 137 11.16 -7.24 -0.84
CA GLN A 137 10.07 -7.83 -1.61
C GLN A 137 8.89 -8.19 -0.71
N LEU A 138 9.14 -8.92 0.39
CA LEU A 138 8.09 -9.35 1.31
C LEU A 138 7.40 -8.17 2.01
N THR A 139 8.17 -7.17 2.47
CA THR A 139 7.61 -5.96 3.09
C THR A 139 6.71 -5.21 2.12
N MET A 140 7.16 -5.00 0.88
CA MET A 140 6.35 -4.35 -0.15
C MET A 140 5.07 -5.14 -0.47
N ARG A 141 5.15 -6.48 -0.52
CA ARG A 141 3.96 -7.31 -0.75
C ARG A 141 2.98 -7.29 0.41
N ALA A 142 3.46 -7.38 1.65
CA ALA A 142 2.61 -7.30 2.83
C ALA A 142 1.87 -5.95 2.90
N PHE A 143 2.58 -4.85 2.62
CA PHE A 143 2.00 -3.51 2.46
C PHE A 143 0.91 -3.49 1.37
N ASP A 144 1.24 -3.94 0.16
CA ASP A 144 0.32 -3.90 -1.00
C ASP A 144 -0.96 -4.72 -0.75
N VAL A 145 -0.82 -5.93 -0.22
CA VAL A 145 -1.97 -6.80 0.10
C VAL A 145 -2.84 -6.19 1.19
N TRP A 146 -2.26 -5.59 2.24
CA TRP A 146 -3.05 -4.94 3.29
C TRP A 146 -3.77 -3.68 2.78
N VAL A 147 -3.12 -2.85 1.96
CA VAL A 147 -3.78 -1.67 1.37
C VAL A 147 -4.96 -2.10 0.50
N HIS A 148 -4.78 -3.13 -0.31
CA HIS A 148 -5.85 -3.67 -1.16
C HIS A 148 -6.94 -4.40 -0.38
N GLU A 149 -6.64 -5.01 0.77
CA GLU A 149 -7.65 -5.45 1.71
C GLU A 149 -8.55 -4.26 2.13
N GLN A 150 -7.98 -3.10 2.43
CA GLN A 150 -8.78 -1.92 2.78
C GLN A 150 -9.58 -1.37 1.58
N ASP A 151 -9.02 -1.43 0.37
CA ASP A 151 -9.74 -1.06 -0.86
C ASP A 151 -10.99 -1.94 -1.06
N LEU A 152 -10.87 -3.25 -0.81
CA LEU A 152 -11.97 -4.21 -0.87
C LEU A 152 -13.01 -3.94 0.23
N ARG A 153 -12.57 -3.74 1.48
CA ARG A 153 -13.46 -3.47 2.61
C ARG A 153 -14.31 -2.23 2.36
N ARG A 154 -13.72 -1.15 1.84
CA ARG A 154 -14.47 0.06 1.49
C ARG A 154 -15.47 -0.16 0.36
N ALA A 155 -15.08 -0.87 -0.70
CA ALA A 155 -15.98 -1.17 -1.83
C ALA A 155 -17.17 -2.07 -1.42
N LEU A 156 -16.97 -2.90 -0.39
CA LEU A 156 -17.95 -3.85 0.12
C LEU A 156 -18.72 -3.34 1.35
N ASP A 157 -18.44 -2.13 1.82
CA ASP A 157 -19.01 -1.54 3.04
C ASP A 157 -18.78 -2.42 4.29
N ALA A 158 -17.57 -3.01 4.38
CA ALA A 158 -17.13 -3.84 5.50
C ALA A 158 -16.21 -3.04 6.44
N PRO A 159 -16.24 -3.31 7.76
CA PRO A 159 -15.33 -2.68 8.72
C PRO A 159 -13.85 -2.91 8.37
N GLY A 160 -13.01 -1.89 8.59
CA GLY A 160 -11.57 -1.93 8.34
C GLY A 160 -10.77 -2.77 9.35
N ASN A 161 -9.67 -3.37 8.91
CA ASN A 161 -8.66 -4.02 9.76
C ASN A 161 -7.51 -3.03 10.05
N LEU A 162 -7.87 -1.90 10.65
CA LEU A 162 -7.00 -0.74 10.77
C LEU A 162 -5.94 -0.84 11.87
N ASP A 163 -6.06 -1.82 12.77
CA ASP A 163 -5.06 -2.19 13.79
C ASP A 163 -4.71 -3.68 13.65
N SER A 164 -4.16 -4.03 12.49
CA SER A 164 -3.68 -5.38 12.19
C SER A 164 -2.16 -5.38 12.01
N PRO A 165 -1.49 -6.56 11.96
CA PRO A 165 -0.07 -6.62 11.65
C PRO A 165 0.28 -5.90 10.33
N GLY A 166 -0.60 -5.96 9.32
CA GLY A 166 -0.47 -5.21 8.07
C GLY A 166 -0.55 -3.70 8.24
N ALA A 167 -1.38 -3.21 9.17
CA ALA A 167 -1.47 -1.78 9.47
C ALA A 167 -0.17 -1.24 10.10
N HIS A 168 0.38 -1.95 11.10
CA HIS A 168 1.65 -1.56 11.74
C HIS A 168 2.82 -1.63 10.76
N LEU A 169 2.91 -2.69 9.95
CA LEU A 169 3.92 -2.81 8.91
C LEU A 169 3.80 -1.66 7.88
N THR A 170 2.58 -1.31 7.50
CA THR A 170 2.33 -0.21 6.56
C THR A 170 2.78 1.13 7.12
N ARG A 171 2.53 1.42 8.41
CA ARG A 171 3.09 2.62 9.06
C ARG A 171 4.61 2.64 8.93
N ASP A 172 5.27 1.55 9.28
CA ASP A 172 6.73 1.46 9.29
C ASP A 172 7.33 1.47 7.87
N PHE A 173 6.54 1.09 6.86
CA PHE A 173 6.89 1.21 5.45
C PHE A 173 6.75 2.64 4.91
N LEU A 174 5.70 3.38 5.31
CA LEU A 174 5.41 4.72 4.79
C LEU A 174 6.27 5.82 5.43
N LEU A 175 6.50 5.74 6.75
CA LEU A 175 7.21 6.80 7.50
C LEU A 175 8.61 7.14 6.96
N PRO A 176 9.48 6.17 6.62
CA PRO A 176 10.80 6.46 6.07
C PRO A 176 10.79 7.18 4.71
N GLN A 177 9.63 7.23 4.04
CA GLN A 177 9.47 7.88 2.74
C GLN A 177 9.02 9.35 2.86
N MET A 178 8.54 9.78 4.03
CA MET A 178 8.10 11.15 4.28
C MET A 178 9.18 12.22 4.04
N PRO A 179 10.48 12.00 4.36
CA PRO A 179 11.53 12.94 4.00
C PRO A 179 11.57 13.30 2.50
N LYS A 180 11.34 12.31 1.62
CA LYS A 180 11.29 12.51 0.17
C LYS A 180 10.06 13.35 -0.24
N VAL A 181 8.93 13.18 0.43
CA VAL A 181 7.73 13.99 0.20
C VAL A 181 8.00 15.43 0.59
N VAL A 182 8.46 15.67 1.83
CA VAL A 182 8.59 17.01 2.41
C VAL A 182 9.68 17.83 1.72
N ALA A 183 10.93 17.34 1.69
CA ALA A 183 12.03 18.10 1.08
C ALA A 183 12.06 18.00 -0.45
N GLY A 184 11.70 16.84 -1.00
CA GLY A 184 11.82 16.59 -2.44
C GLY A 184 10.64 17.13 -3.24
N ARG A 185 9.42 16.64 -2.96
CA ARG A 185 8.24 16.94 -3.79
C ARG A 185 7.54 18.23 -3.38
N ALA A 186 7.32 18.41 -2.08
CA ALA A 186 6.70 19.61 -1.53
C ALA A 186 7.65 20.82 -1.46
N GLY A 187 8.97 20.59 -1.60
CA GLY A 187 9.97 21.66 -1.67
C GLY A 187 10.10 22.46 -0.38
N ALA A 188 9.95 21.80 0.78
CA ALA A 188 10.07 22.46 2.08
C ALA A 188 11.40 23.23 2.21
N PRO A 189 11.38 24.50 2.63
CA PRO A 189 12.60 25.30 2.80
C PRO A 189 13.58 24.67 3.79
N ALA A 190 14.87 24.94 3.61
CA ALA A 190 15.91 24.59 4.58
C ALA A 190 15.58 25.15 5.97
N GLY A 191 15.84 24.36 7.02
CA GLY A 191 15.48 24.68 8.40
C GLY A 191 14.02 24.42 8.78
N SER A 192 13.17 23.99 7.83
CA SER A 192 11.76 23.70 8.11
C SER A 192 11.59 22.43 8.95
N THR A 193 10.54 22.41 9.76
CA THR A 193 10.12 21.24 10.54
C THR A 193 8.64 20.99 10.36
N ILE A 194 8.29 19.78 9.94
CA ILE A 194 6.91 19.36 9.69
C ILE A 194 6.54 18.25 10.63
N VAL A 195 5.50 18.46 11.42
CA VAL A 195 4.94 17.45 12.33
C VAL A 195 3.78 16.74 11.63
N LEU A 196 3.84 15.42 11.59
CA LEU A 196 2.74 14.53 11.24
C LEU A 196 2.15 13.99 12.55
N ASP A 197 0.93 14.41 12.87
CA ASP A 197 0.18 13.98 14.04
C ASP A 197 -0.96 13.07 13.61
N VAL A 198 -0.75 11.75 13.70
CA VAL A 198 -1.71 10.76 13.23
C VAL A 198 -2.28 10.01 14.42
N HIS A 199 -3.60 10.10 14.59
CA HIS A 199 -4.33 9.48 15.69
C HIS A 199 -5.19 8.30 15.24
N GLY A 200 -5.73 7.53 16.20
CA GLY A 200 -6.64 6.42 15.93
C GLY A 200 -5.98 5.06 16.20
N PRO A 201 -6.38 3.99 15.48
CA PRO A 201 -5.95 2.62 15.82
C PRO A 201 -4.43 2.40 15.72
N VAL A 202 -3.76 3.10 14.80
CA VAL A 202 -2.30 3.15 14.72
C VAL A 202 -1.86 4.60 14.90
N GLU A 203 -1.58 4.98 16.13
CA GLU A 203 -1.16 6.34 16.48
C GLU A 203 0.34 6.56 16.32
N PHE A 204 0.73 7.72 15.81
CA PHE A 204 2.09 8.19 15.85
C PHE A 204 2.16 9.71 15.70
N MET A 205 3.17 10.29 16.34
CA MET A 205 3.62 11.65 16.06
C MET A 205 5.06 11.59 15.56
N ARG A 206 5.33 12.14 14.38
CA ARG A 206 6.66 12.15 13.76
C ARG A 206 6.98 13.50 13.17
N THR A 207 8.24 13.91 13.30
CA THR A 207 8.73 15.17 12.76
C THR A 207 9.67 14.91 11.61
N VAL A 208 9.41 15.54 10.46
CA VAL A 208 10.35 15.63 9.34
C VAL A 208 11.11 16.96 9.47
N ARG A 209 12.43 16.89 9.57
CA ARG A 209 13.32 18.04 9.72
C ARG A 209 14.17 18.20 8.47
N VAL A 210 14.14 19.37 7.85
CA VAL A 210 14.98 19.71 6.69
C VAL A 210 16.19 20.48 7.17
N ASP A 211 17.39 19.95 6.94
CA ASP A 211 18.64 20.63 7.31
C ASP A 211 18.95 21.82 6.40
N GLU A 212 19.99 22.59 6.76
CA GLU A 212 20.47 23.74 5.99
C GLU A 212 20.94 23.39 4.56
N GLN A 213 21.20 22.11 4.28
CA GLN A 213 21.58 21.63 2.95
C GLN A 213 20.39 21.05 2.17
N GLY A 214 19.17 21.18 2.69
CA GLY A 214 17.94 20.68 2.07
C GLY A 214 17.72 19.17 2.22
N ARG A 215 18.48 18.48 3.08
CA ARG A 215 18.27 17.05 3.35
C ARG A 215 17.28 16.88 4.49
N ALA A 216 16.30 16.00 4.28
CA ALA A 216 15.30 15.70 5.29
C ALA A 216 15.59 14.40 6.04
N VAL A 217 15.29 14.40 7.34
CA VAL A 217 15.26 13.22 8.20
C VAL A 217 13.93 13.18 8.96
N ILE A 218 13.49 11.97 9.34
CA ILE A 218 12.29 11.78 10.16
C ILE A 218 12.66 11.17 11.51
N ASP A 219 12.10 11.72 12.59
CA ASP A 219 12.30 11.23 13.95
C ASP A 219 11.05 11.43 14.83
N GLY A 220 11.11 10.98 16.09
CA GLY A 220 10.02 11.09 17.07
C GLY A 220 10.07 12.35 17.96
N SER A 221 11.01 13.27 17.74
CA SER A 221 11.16 14.47 18.56
C SER A 221 10.21 15.56 18.11
N VAL A 222 9.40 16.10 19.03
CA VAL A 222 8.41 17.14 18.72
C VAL A 222 9.00 18.51 19.08
N PRO A 223 9.21 19.41 18.11
CA PRO A 223 9.69 20.76 18.40
C PRO A 223 8.61 21.61 19.08
N LEU A 224 9.00 22.58 19.90
CA LEU A 224 8.08 23.51 20.57
C LEU A 224 7.36 24.49 19.61
N GLY A 225 7.84 24.61 18.38
CA GLY A 225 7.26 25.47 17.34
C GLY A 225 7.60 24.92 15.95
N PRO A 226 6.87 23.89 15.48
CA PRO A 226 7.07 23.39 14.12
C PRO A 226 6.69 24.45 13.09
N THR A 227 7.31 24.39 11.91
CA THR A 227 6.97 25.26 10.78
C THR A 227 5.53 25.01 10.32
N ALA A 228 5.15 23.74 10.21
CA ALA A 228 3.76 23.35 10.01
C ALA A 228 3.45 22.00 10.68
N THR A 229 2.18 21.79 11.00
CA THR A 229 1.65 20.52 11.50
C THR A 229 0.52 20.05 10.61
N VAL A 230 0.51 18.76 10.27
CA VAL A 230 -0.58 18.08 9.60
C VAL A 230 -1.12 17.03 10.57
N ALA A 231 -2.36 17.19 11.02
CA ALA A 231 -3.03 16.29 11.93
C ALA A 231 -4.22 15.60 11.24
N THR A 232 -4.33 14.27 11.37
CA THR A 232 -5.41 13.48 10.77
C THR A 232 -5.56 12.11 11.43
N ASP A 233 -6.59 11.35 11.07
CA ASP A 233 -6.72 9.96 11.52
C ASP A 233 -5.93 8.97 10.64
N TRP A 234 -5.61 7.81 11.20
CA TRP A 234 -4.84 6.75 10.53
C TRP A 234 -5.43 6.34 9.17
N GLU A 235 -6.74 6.18 9.07
CA GLU A 235 -7.37 5.76 7.81
C GLU A 235 -7.23 6.83 6.73
N THR A 236 -7.49 8.09 7.09
CA THR A 236 -7.31 9.23 6.19
C THR A 236 -5.84 9.38 5.76
N PHE A 237 -4.90 9.25 6.70
CA PHE A 237 -3.46 9.27 6.40
C PHE A 237 -3.09 8.21 5.35
N VAL A 238 -3.51 6.95 5.56
CA VAL A 238 -3.20 5.86 4.62
C VAL A 238 -3.87 6.09 3.27
N ARG A 239 -5.13 6.53 3.23
CA ARG A 239 -5.82 6.80 1.96
C ARG A 239 -5.13 7.91 1.17
N LEU A 240 -4.64 8.96 1.83
CA LEU A 240 -3.85 10.01 1.18
C LEU A 240 -2.48 9.50 0.73
N ALA A 241 -1.75 8.81 1.61
CA ALA A 241 -0.42 8.28 1.34
C ALA A 241 -0.42 7.21 0.24
N CYS A 242 -1.54 6.48 0.07
CA CYS A 242 -1.72 5.50 -1.00
C CYS A 242 -2.49 6.08 -2.21
N GLY A 243 -2.74 7.40 -2.27
CA GLY A 243 -3.37 8.04 -3.42
C GLY A 243 -4.82 7.62 -3.71
N ARG A 244 -5.52 7.05 -2.72
CA ARG A 244 -6.93 6.61 -2.83
C ARG A 244 -7.92 7.77 -2.75
N VAL A 245 -7.50 8.87 -2.13
CA VAL A 245 -8.32 10.08 -1.99
C VAL A 245 -7.46 11.32 -2.21
N ARG A 246 -8.08 12.36 -2.75
CA ARG A 246 -7.44 13.68 -2.88
C ARG A 246 -7.59 14.47 -1.57
N PRO A 247 -6.61 15.31 -1.18
CA PRO A 247 -6.71 16.10 0.04
C PRO A 247 -7.99 16.91 0.17
N GLU A 248 -8.51 17.47 -0.95
CA GLU A 248 -9.71 18.32 -0.93
C GLU A 248 -10.97 17.53 -0.55
N ALA A 249 -11.00 16.23 -0.82
CA ALA A 249 -12.16 15.37 -0.51
C ALA A 249 -12.21 14.93 0.95
N VAL A 250 -11.16 15.18 1.73
CA VAL A 250 -11.06 14.84 3.16
C VAL A 250 -10.61 16.05 4.00
N ALA A 251 -10.83 17.26 3.50
CA ALA A 251 -10.39 18.49 4.16
C ALA A 251 -11.01 18.68 5.55
N ASP A 252 -12.19 18.12 5.79
CA ASP A 252 -12.86 18.09 7.11
C ASP A 252 -12.22 17.11 8.10
N ARG A 253 -11.42 16.16 7.62
CA ARG A 253 -10.69 15.16 8.42
C ARG A 253 -9.19 15.46 8.56
N VAL A 254 -8.73 16.58 8.02
CA VAL A 254 -7.33 17.02 8.08
C VAL A 254 -7.26 18.40 8.68
N LYS A 255 -6.47 18.55 9.75
CA LYS A 255 -6.21 19.83 10.38
C LYS A 255 -4.77 20.26 10.10
N THR A 256 -4.58 21.50 9.67
CA THR A 256 -3.27 22.09 9.40
C THR A 256 -3.01 23.28 10.32
N GLU A 257 -1.82 23.35 10.91
CA GLU A 257 -1.38 24.47 11.76
C GLU A 257 -0.02 25.00 11.29
N GLY A 258 0.28 26.27 11.58
CA GLY A 258 1.51 26.93 11.12
C GLY A 258 1.41 27.40 9.67
N ASP A 259 2.50 27.21 8.90
CA ASP A 259 2.58 27.56 7.48
C ASP A 259 1.59 26.72 6.64
N GLN A 260 0.53 27.37 6.19
CA GLN A 260 -0.53 26.72 5.42
C GLN A 260 -0.06 26.34 4.03
N GLU A 261 0.73 27.16 3.35
CA GLU A 261 1.18 26.86 1.99
C GLU A 261 2.03 25.58 1.99
N LEU A 262 2.93 25.47 2.97
CA LEU A 262 3.75 24.28 3.14
C LEU A 262 2.94 23.04 3.51
N ALA A 263 1.96 23.16 4.43
CA ALA A 263 1.09 22.04 4.80
C ALA A 263 0.28 21.52 3.59
N HIS A 264 -0.27 22.43 2.78
CA HIS A 264 -1.01 22.06 1.56
C HIS A 264 -0.08 21.43 0.51
N ALA A 265 1.14 21.95 0.34
CA ALA A 265 2.13 21.35 -0.56
C ALA A 265 2.50 19.92 -0.15
N VAL A 266 2.68 19.66 1.16
CA VAL A 266 2.92 18.31 1.68
C VAL A 266 1.74 17.39 1.39
N LEU A 267 0.51 17.82 1.69
CA LEU A 267 -0.70 17.03 1.43
C LEU A 267 -0.89 16.72 -0.07
N ALA A 268 -0.66 17.70 -0.95
CA ALA A 268 -0.77 17.53 -2.40
C ALA A 268 0.22 16.50 -2.97
N HIS A 269 1.34 16.27 -2.29
CA HIS A 269 2.40 15.34 -2.71
C HIS A 269 2.55 14.10 -1.83
N LEU A 270 1.60 13.89 -0.90
CA LEU A 270 1.65 12.82 0.10
C LEU A 270 1.55 11.41 -0.51
N ALA A 271 0.89 11.27 -1.67
CA ALA A 271 0.77 9.98 -2.36
C ALA A 271 2.15 9.39 -2.69
N LEU A 272 2.47 8.26 -2.07
CA LEU A 272 3.74 7.52 -2.21
C LEU A 272 3.64 6.39 -3.21
N THR A 273 2.46 5.81 -3.38
CA THR A 273 2.21 4.76 -4.37
C THR A 273 1.99 5.38 -5.76
N PRO A 274 2.40 4.70 -6.84
CA PRO A 274 2.09 5.10 -8.21
C PRO A 274 0.60 5.20 -8.49
#